data_AF-A0A8J8KDA2-F1
#
_entry.id   AF-A0A8J8KDA2-F1
#
_cell.length_a   1.000
_cell.length_b   1.000
_cell.length_c   1.000
_cell.angle_alpha   90.00
_cell.angle_beta   90.00
_cell.angle_gamma   90.00
#
_symmetry.space_group_name_H-M   'P 1'
#
loop_
_entity.id
_entity.type
_entity.pdbx_description
1 polymer ?
#
loop_
_entity_poly.entity_id
_entity_poly.type
_entity_poly.pdbx_seq_one_letter_code
_entity_poly.pdbx_strand_id
1 'polypeptide(L)'
;QALDKLAKAQRILSRRKKGSARWEKQRLKVAKLHEKTANQRRNFLHHKSKELATTYDAVIIEDLDMKGMSQALNFGKSVHDNGWGMFTTFLEYKLKEQGKQLVKIDKWFPSTKKCSCCGKEQEIALSERIYKCSCGLVLDRD
;
A
#
# COMPACT_ATOMS: atom_id res chain seq x y z
N GLN A 1 -12.68 1.37 11.52
CA GLN A 1 -14.09 1.79 11.27
C GLN A 1 -14.74 1.14 10.05
N ALA A 2 -14.22 1.27 8.81
CA ALA A 2 -14.85 0.68 7.62
C ALA A 2 -14.74 -0.86 7.58
N LEU A 3 -13.55 -1.39 7.92
CA LEU A 3 -13.30 -2.84 8.02
C LEU A 3 -14.15 -3.50 9.11
N ASP A 4 -14.35 -2.85 10.25
CA ASP A 4 -15.18 -3.39 11.35
C ASP A 4 -16.65 -3.49 10.94
N LYS A 5 -17.14 -2.49 10.20
CA LYS A 5 -18.50 -2.50 9.62
C LYS A 5 -18.66 -3.63 8.62
N LEU A 6 -17.66 -3.86 7.76
CA LEU A 6 -17.64 -4.96 6.79
C LEU A 6 -17.60 -6.32 7.49
N ALA A 7 -16.72 -6.49 8.49
CA ALA A 7 -16.60 -7.72 9.27
C ALA A 7 -17.91 -8.07 10.00
N LYS A 8 -18.54 -7.07 10.64
CA LYS A 8 -19.86 -7.25 11.27
C LYS A 8 -20.93 -7.64 10.25
N ALA A 9 -20.94 -6.99 9.08
CA ALA A 9 -21.90 -7.31 8.02
C ALA A 9 -21.70 -8.72 7.44
N GLN A 10 -20.44 -9.17 7.28
CA GLN A 10 -20.13 -10.54 6.85
C GLN A 10 -20.53 -11.57 7.91
N ARG A 11 -20.28 -11.31 9.20
CA ARG A 11 -20.72 -12.19 10.29
C ARG A 11 -22.25 -12.36 10.30
N ILE A 12 -22.99 -11.27 10.10
CA ILE A 12 -24.45 -11.34 9.98
C ILE A 12 -24.88 -12.14 8.74
N LEU A 13 -24.19 -11.96 7.59
CA LEU A 13 -24.48 -12.72 6.37
C LEU A 13 -24.29 -14.23 6.56
N SER A 14 -23.17 -14.62 7.18
CA SER A 14 -22.81 -16.03 7.41
C SER A 14 -23.84 -16.81 8.24
N ARG A 15 -24.54 -16.11 9.15
CA ARG A 15 -25.57 -16.70 10.01
C ARG A 15 -26.94 -16.78 9.37
N ARG A 16 -27.14 -16.22 8.17
CA ARG A 16 -28.44 -16.23 7.46
C ARG A 16 -28.52 -17.42 6.51
N LYS A 17 -29.70 -18.04 6.43
CA LYS A 17 -29.98 -19.14 5.48
C LYS A 17 -29.81 -18.66 4.04
N LYS A 18 -28.84 -19.22 3.32
CA LYS A 18 -28.57 -18.92 1.90
C LYS A 18 -29.86 -19.05 1.07
N GLY A 19 -30.09 -18.11 0.15
CA GLY A 19 -31.29 -18.07 -0.70
C GLY A 19 -32.54 -17.47 -0.04
N SER A 20 -32.55 -17.22 1.28
CA SER A 20 -33.67 -16.49 1.90
C SER A 20 -33.68 -15.01 1.51
N ALA A 21 -34.85 -14.37 1.51
CA ALA A 21 -34.97 -12.92 1.26
C ALA A 21 -34.11 -12.07 2.22
N ARG A 22 -34.00 -12.50 3.48
CA ARG A 22 -33.13 -11.87 4.48
C ARG A 22 -31.66 -12.03 4.11
N TRP A 23 -31.24 -13.20 3.64
CA TRP A 23 -29.87 -13.41 3.19
C TRP A 23 -29.53 -12.52 1.99
N GLU A 24 -30.42 -12.43 1.01
CA GLU A 24 -30.19 -11.63 -0.20
C GLU A 24 -30.03 -10.13 0.13
N LYS A 25 -30.90 -9.58 0.98
CA LYS A 25 -30.77 -8.19 1.47
C LYS A 25 -29.42 -7.94 2.14
N GLN A 26 -28.92 -8.91 2.90
CA GLN A 26 -27.64 -8.79 3.58
C GLN A 26 -26.45 -8.96 2.61
N ARG A 27 -26.56 -9.82 1.60
CA ARG A 27 -25.56 -10.01 0.55
C ARG A 27 -25.31 -8.71 -0.20
N LEU A 28 -26.39 -8.03 -0.62
CA LEU A 28 -26.31 -6.71 -1.26
C LEU A 28 -25.67 -5.66 -0.34
N LYS A 29 -25.97 -5.69 0.97
CA LYS A 29 -25.32 -4.79 1.94
C LYS A 29 -23.81 -5.03 2.02
N VAL A 30 -23.37 -6.29 2.05
CA VAL A 30 -21.94 -6.63 2.04
C VAL A 30 -21.27 -6.18 0.74
N ALA A 31 -21.92 -6.39 -0.41
CA ALA A 31 -21.42 -5.94 -1.72
C ALA A 31 -21.21 -4.41 -1.75
N LYS A 32 -22.21 -3.63 -1.31
CA LYS A 32 -22.11 -2.17 -1.22
C LYS A 32 -20.98 -1.69 -0.30
N LEU A 33 -20.72 -2.41 0.80
CA LEU A 33 -19.62 -2.06 1.72
C LEU A 33 -18.24 -2.36 1.09
N HIS A 34 -18.12 -3.48 0.37
CA HIS A 34 -16.90 -3.80 -0.40
C HIS A 34 -16.64 -2.73 -1.46
N GLU A 35 -17.64 -2.40 -2.26
CA GLU A 35 -17.54 -1.36 -3.29
C GLU A 35 -17.13 -0.02 -2.69
N LYS A 36 -17.77 0.40 -1.59
CA LYS A 36 -17.40 1.64 -0.88
C LYS A 36 -15.94 1.63 -0.43
N THR A 37 -15.46 0.51 0.13
CA THR A 37 -14.08 0.38 0.60
C THR A 37 -13.08 0.43 -0.55
N ALA A 38 -13.38 -0.25 -1.66
CA ALA A 38 -12.58 -0.21 -2.88
C ALA A 38 -12.55 1.20 -3.49
N ASN A 39 -13.68 1.89 -3.54
CA ASN A 39 -13.76 3.26 -4.06
C ASN A 39 -12.99 4.26 -3.19
N GLN A 40 -13.07 4.14 -1.86
CA GLN A 40 -12.28 4.98 -0.96
C GLN A 40 -10.78 4.78 -1.16
N ARG A 41 -10.34 3.52 -1.29
CA ARG A 41 -8.94 3.18 -1.59
C ARG A 41 -8.51 3.78 -2.93
N ARG A 42 -9.29 3.54 -3.99
CA ARG A 42 -9.01 4.07 -5.33
C ARG A 42 -8.93 5.60 -5.32
N ASN A 43 -9.85 6.28 -4.62
CA ASN A 43 -9.83 7.73 -4.49
C ASN A 43 -8.56 8.23 -3.82
N PHE A 44 -8.20 7.65 -2.66
CA PHE A 44 -6.96 7.97 -1.96
C PHE A 44 -5.73 7.80 -2.86
N LEU A 45 -5.63 6.67 -3.57
CA LEU A 45 -4.50 6.40 -4.46
C LEU A 45 -4.44 7.38 -5.64
N HIS A 46 -5.57 7.76 -6.23
CA HIS A 46 -5.59 8.78 -7.29
C HIS A 46 -5.15 10.15 -6.80
N HIS A 47 -5.59 10.58 -5.62
CA HIS A 47 -5.16 11.84 -5.04
C HIS A 47 -3.66 11.81 -4.77
N LYS A 48 -3.16 10.74 -4.13
CA LYS A 48 -1.74 10.65 -3.79
C LYS A 48 -0.85 10.57 -5.03
N SER A 49 -1.24 9.79 -6.04
CA SER A 49 -0.46 9.69 -7.27
C SER A 49 -0.48 11.01 -8.06
N LYS A 50 -1.59 11.76 -8.03
CA LYS A 50 -1.67 13.08 -8.66
C LYS A 50 -0.82 14.10 -7.92
N GLU A 51 -0.86 14.12 -6.60
CA GLU A 51 -0.01 14.96 -5.74
C GLU A 51 1.46 14.78 -6.13
N LEU A 52 1.98 13.55 -6.09
CA LEU A 52 3.38 13.26 -6.43
C LEU A 52 3.73 13.66 -7.87
N ALA A 53 2.88 13.32 -8.84
CA ALA A 53 3.13 13.63 -10.24
C ALA A 53 3.11 15.15 -10.52
N THR A 54 2.37 15.92 -9.72
CA THR A 54 2.36 17.38 -9.82
C THR A 54 3.57 18.00 -9.12
N THR A 55 3.95 17.50 -7.94
CA THR A 55 5.03 18.07 -7.12
C THR A 55 6.43 17.79 -7.63
N TYR A 56 6.70 16.58 -8.17
CA TYR A 56 8.06 16.15 -8.52
C TYR A 56 8.20 15.91 -10.02
N ASP A 57 9.41 16.12 -10.56
CA ASP A 57 9.73 15.86 -11.98
C ASP A 57 10.17 14.42 -12.25
N ALA A 58 10.67 13.75 -11.21
CA ALA A 58 10.98 12.33 -11.21
C ALA A 58 10.55 11.72 -9.87
N VAL A 59 10.02 10.49 -9.93
CA VAL A 59 9.68 9.70 -8.74
C VAL A 59 10.39 8.36 -8.83
N ILE A 60 11.08 7.99 -7.77
CA ILE A 60 11.78 6.72 -7.64
C ILE A 60 11.00 5.83 -6.68
N ILE A 61 10.69 4.59 -7.08
CA ILE A 61 9.97 3.61 -6.26
C ILE A 61 10.70 2.27 -6.25
N GLU A 62 10.57 1.53 -5.17
CA GLU A 62 11.07 0.15 -5.09
C GLU A 62 10.15 -0.81 -5.88
N ASP A 63 10.75 -1.74 -6.62
CA ASP A 63 10.03 -2.82 -7.29
C ASP A 63 9.65 -3.93 -6.31
N LEU A 64 8.64 -3.66 -5.47
CA LEU A 64 8.19 -4.60 -4.46
C LEU A 64 7.49 -5.83 -5.09
N ASP A 65 7.93 -7.03 -4.74
CA ASP A 65 7.23 -8.28 -5.08
C ASP A 65 5.97 -8.43 -4.23
N MET A 66 4.91 -7.75 -4.66
CA MET A 66 3.61 -7.74 -3.99
C MET A 66 3.00 -9.13 -3.86
N LYS A 67 3.30 -10.05 -4.79
CA LYS A 67 2.79 -11.42 -4.77
C LYS A 67 3.53 -12.25 -3.73
N GLY A 68 4.86 -12.15 -3.68
CA GLY A 68 5.67 -12.77 -2.64
C GLY A 68 5.31 -12.25 -1.25
N MET A 69 5.18 -10.92 -1.10
CA MET A 69 4.81 -10.30 0.17
C MET A 69 3.39 -10.67 0.63
N SER A 70 2.43 -10.82 -0.29
CA SER A 70 1.07 -11.21 0.11
C SER A 70 0.96 -12.66 0.58
N GLN A 71 1.86 -13.52 0.11
CA GLN A 71 1.95 -14.94 0.50
C GLN A 71 2.74 -15.15 1.80
N ALA A 72 3.54 -14.17 2.23
CA ALA A 72 4.18 -14.19 3.53
C ALA A 72 3.10 -14.14 4.65
N LEU A 73 3.20 -15.09 5.59
CA LEU A 73 2.15 -15.55 6.50
C LEU A 73 1.37 -14.45 7.27
N ASN A 74 1.93 -13.25 7.42
CA ASN A 74 1.36 -12.16 8.21
C ASN A 74 1.04 -10.87 7.43
N PHE A 75 1.30 -10.83 6.12
CA PHE A 75 1.20 -9.58 5.33
C PHE A 75 0.12 -9.59 4.25
N GLY A 76 -0.51 -10.73 3.96
CA GLY A 76 -1.52 -10.83 2.88
C GLY A 76 -2.57 -9.73 2.91
N LYS A 77 -3.22 -9.51 4.07
CA LYS A 77 -4.25 -8.48 4.20
C LYS A 77 -3.71 -7.06 4.07
N SER A 78 -2.61 -6.72 4.73
CA SER A 78 -2.03 -5.37 4.69
C SER A 78 -1.50 -5.02 3.30
N VAL A 79 -0.85 -5.96 2.63
CA VAL A 79 -0.33 -5.83 1.27
C VAL A 79 -1.46 -5.60 0.27
N HIS A 80 -2.53 -6.38 0.37
CA HIS A 80 -3.72 -6.16 -0.46
C HIS A 80 -4.43 -4.85 -0.13
N ASP A 81 -4.49 -4.46 1.14
CA ASP A 81 -5.16 -3.23 1.58
C ASP A 81 -4.42 -1.95 1.16
N ASN A 82 -3.09 -1.99 1.05
CA ASN A 82 -2.28 -0.84 0.64
C ASN A 82 -2.41 -0.50 -0.85
N GLY A 83 -2.79 -1.45 -1.71
CA GLY A 83 -3.08 -1.18 -3.12
C GLY A 83 -1.89 -0.73 -3.97
N TRP A 84 -0.67 -1.12 -3.59
CA TRP A 84 0.58 -0.69 -4.24
C TRP A 84 0.58 -0.84 -5.77
N GLY A 85 0.18 -2.00 -6.30
CA GLY A 85 0.14 -2.18 -7.76
C GLY A 85 -0.79 -1.19 -8.48
N MET A 86 -1.94 -0.87 -7.87
CA MET A 86 -2.85 0.15 -8.40
C MET A 86 -2.24 1.55 -8.32
N PHE A 87 -1.58 1.85 -7.21
CA PHE A 87 -0.86 3.11 -7.01
C PHE A 87 0.26 3.30 -8.03
N THR A 88 1.09 2.29 -8.27
CA THR A 88 2.19 2.35 -9.25
C THR A 88 1.66 2.57 -10.66
N THR A 89 0.58 1.88 -11.05
CA THR A 89 -0.09 2.15 -12.33
C THR A 89 -0.60 3.58 -12.41
N PHE A 90 -1.21 4.09 -11.33
CA PHE A 90 -1.73 5.46 -11.30
C PHE A 90 -0.66 6.53 -11.35
N LEU A 91 0.48 6.27 -10.73
CA LEU A 91 1.62 7.18 -10.73
C LEU A 91 2.30 7.18 -12.11
N GLU A 92 2.48 6.00 -12.70
CA GLU A 92 3.11 5.82 -14.01
C GLU A 92 2.39 6.61 -15.11
N TYR A 93 1.08 6.43 -15.29
CA TYR A 93 0.39 7.14 -16.36
C TYR A 93 0.34 8.66 -16.11
N LYS A 94 0.20 9.12 -14.85
CA LYS A 94 0.13 10.56 -14.53
C LYS A 94 1.45 11.28 -14.68
N LEU A 95 2.57 10.61 -14.42
CA LEU A 95 3.90 11.12 -14.70
C LEU A 95 4.12 11.19 -16.21
N LYS A 96 3.77 10.11 -16.93
CA LYS A 96 3.88 10.05 -18.40
C LYS A 96 3.08 11.15 -19.10
N GLU A 97 1.84 11.40 -18.66
CA GLU A 97 0.99 12.50 -19.16
C GLU A 97 1.64 13.89 -19.02
N GLN A 98 2.55 14.06 -18.06
CA GLN A 98 3.26 15.31 -17.80
C GLN A 98 4.70 15.30 -18.34
N GLY A 99 5.12 14.27 -19.09
CA GLY A 99 6.49 14.13 -19.59
C GLY A 99 7.54 13.84 -18.51
N LYS A 100 7.10 13.37 -17.34
CA LYS A 100 7.92 13.13 -16.14
C LYS A 100 8.32 11.67 -15.99
N GLN A 101 9.32 11.40 -15.15
CA GLN A 101 9.92 10.07 -15.04
C GLN A 101 9.46 9.29 -13.80
N LEU A 102 9.15 8.00 -14.01
CA LEU A 102 9.03 7.01 -12.95
C LEU A 102 10.20 6.03 -13.06
N VAL A 103 11.02 5.94 -12.03
CA VAL A 103 12.15 4.99 -11.97
C VAL A 103 11.83 3.91 -10.96
N LYS A 104 11.89 2.66 -11.39
CA LYS A 104 11.80 1.51 -10.48
C LYS A 104 13.21 1.03 -10.14
N ILE A 105 13.54 1.04 -8.86
CA ILE A 105 14.81 0.48 -8.37
C ILE A 105 14.61 -0.97 -7.92
N ASP A 106 15.68 -1.75 -8.07
CA ASP A 106 15.68 -3.16 -7.73
C ASP A 106 15.35 -3.39 -6.25
N LYS A 107 14.58 -4.45 -5.97
CA LYS A 107 14.12 -4.81 -4.62
C LYS A 107 15.23 -5.18 -3.64
N TRP A 108 16.42 -5.54 -4.14
CA TRP A 108 17.59 -5.83 -3.33
C TRP A 108 18.44 -4.59 -3.05
N PHE A 109 18.03 -3.42 -3.57
CA PHE A 109 18.69 -2.17 -3.25
C PHE A 109 18.56 -1.88 -1.73
N PRO A 110 19.67 -1.69 -1.01
CA PRO A 110 19.66 -1.55 0.46
C PRO A 110 19.26 -0.14 0.91
N SER A 111 18.14 0.40 0.41
CA SER A 111 17.64 1.76 0.69
C SER A 111 17.55 2.07 2.19
N THR A 112 17.09 1.11 2.97
CA THR A 112 16.88 1.21 4.43
C THR A 112 18.12 0.92 5.25
N LYS A 113 19.15 0.32 4.64
CA LYS A 113 20.39 -0.10 5.30
C LYS A 113 21.56 0.84 4.99
N LYS A 114 21.52 1.50 3.83
CA LYS A 114 22.60 2.35 3.32
C LYS A 114 22.50 3.78 3.83
N CYS A 115 23.57 4.26 4.44
CA CYS A 115 23.66 5.62 4.95
C CYS A 115 23.65 6.64 3.81
N SER A 116 22.74 7.60 3.85
CA SER A 116 22.68 8.69 2.87
C SER A 116 23.86 9.66 2.93
N CYS A 117 24.59 9.69 4.05
CA CYS A 117 25.77 10.54 4.23
C CYS A 117 27.07 9.86 3.75
N CYS A 118 27.34 8.62 4.18
CA CYS A 118 28.63 7.97 3.95
C CYS A 118 28.57 6.70 3.11
N GLY A 119 27.38 6.25 2.70
CA GLY A 119 27.18 5.08 1.86
C GLY A 119 27.44 3.73 2.53
N LYS A 120 27.82 3.69 3.82
CA LYS A 120 27.97 2.43 4.58
C LYS A 120 26.62 1.74 4.76
N GLU A 121 26.63 0.44 4.60
CA GLU A 121 25.47 -0.42 4.86
C GLU A 121 25.54 -0.96 6.28
N GLN A 122 24.39 -1.00 6.94
CA GLN A 122 24.24 -1.63 8.25
C GLN A 122 22.90 -2.34 8.35
N GLU A 123 22.87 -3.43 9.11
CA GLU A 123 21.62 -4.10 9.43
C GLU A 123 20.80 -3.25 10.40
N ILE A 124 19.51 -3.10 10.12
CA ILE A 124 18.54 -2.40 10.97
C ILE A 124 17.27 -3.24 11.05
N ALA A 125 16.75 -3.45 12.26
CA ALA A 125 15.51 -4.20 12.42
C ALA A 125 14.30 -3.35 11.97
N LEU A 126 13.23 -4.02 11.51
CA LEU A 126 11.98 -3.33 11.14
C LEU A 126 11.33 -2.56 12.30
N SER A 127 11.62 -2.92 13.55
CA SER A 127 11.17 -2.23 14.76
C SER A 127 11.97 -0.97 15.07
N GLU A 128 13.19 -0.85 14.54
CA GLU A 128 14.02 0.33 14.72
C GLU A 128 13.55 1.45 13.79
N ARG A 129 13.22 2.59 14.40
CA ARG A 129 12.69 3.77 13.72
C ARG A 129 13.71 4.89 13.55
N ILE A 130 14.81 4.82 14.28
CA ILE A 130 15.88 5.81 14.22
C ILE A 130 17.10 5.13 13.60
N TYR A 131 17.55 5.64 12.46
CA TYR A 131 18.81 5.23 11.83
C TYR A 131 19.97 5.99 12.48
N LYS A 132 20.94 5.26 13.05
CA LYS A 132 22.17 5.84 13.61
C LYS A 132 23.37 5.28 12.89
N CYS A 133 24.14 6.13 12.21
CA CYS A 133 25.33 5.70 11.50
C CYS A 133 26.60 6.01 12.29
N SER A 134 27.64 5.18 12.10
CA SER A 134 29.00 5.43 12.62
C SER A 134 29.63 6.73 12.11
N CYS A 135 29.14 7.31 11.00
CA CYS A 135 29.59 8.62 10.52
C CYS A 135 28.93 9.81 11.25
N GLY A 136 28.08 9.56 12.26
CA GLY A 136 27.40 10.59 13.05
C GLY A 136 25.99 10.96 12.56
N LEU A 137 25.51 10.37 11.45
CA LEU A 137 24.15 10.61 10.95
C LEU A 137 23.10 10.00 11.88
N VAL A 138 22.09 10.79 12.26
CA VAL A 138 20.92 10.35 13.03
C VAL A 138 19.65 10.91 12.39
N LEU A 139 18.76 10.02 11.93
CA LEU A 139 17.51 10.40 11.24
C LEU A 139 16.39 9.37 11.47
N ASP A 140 15.14 9.72 11.15
CA ASP A 140 14.08 8.71 11.04
C ASP A 140 14.39 7.78 9.88
N ARG A 141 14.17 6.49 10.07
CA ARG A 141 14.50 5.47 9.08
C ARG A 141 13.77 5.67 7.73
N ASP A 142 12.55 6.20 7.75
CA ASP A 142 11.72 6.40 6.56
C ASP A 142 11.76 7.87 6.09
#